data_AF-A0A0S2Z5T9-F1
#
_entry.id   AF-A0A0S2Z5T9-F1
#
_cell.length_a   1.000
_cell.length_b   1.000
_cell.length_c   1.000
_cell.angle_alpha   90.00
_cell.angle_beta   90.00
_cell.angle_gamma   90.00
#
_symmetry.space_group_name_H-M   'P 1'
#
loop_
_entity.id
_entity.type
_entity.pdbx_description
1 polymer ?
#
loop_
_entity_poly.entity_id
_entity_poly.type
_entity_poly.pdbx_seq_one_letter_code
_entity_poly.pdbx_strand_id
1 'polypeptide(L)'
;MAVWSLLSARAVTAFLLLFLPRFLQAQTFSFPFQQPEKCDNNQYFDISALSCVPCGANQRQDARGTSCVCLPGFQMISNNGGPAIICKKCPENMKGVTEDGWNCISCPSDLTAEGKCHCPIGHILVERDINGTL
;
A
#
# COMPACT_ATOMS: atom_id res chain seq x y z
N MET A 1 -67.83 15.30 -5.77
CA MET A 1 -66.51 15.82 -5.31
C MET A 1 -65.58 14.71 -4.79
N ALA A 2 -66.04 13.75 -3.97
CA ALA A 2 -65.17 12.69 -3.42
C ALA A 2 -64.58 11.69 -4.44
N VAL A 3 -65.30 11.39 -5.54
CA VAL A 3 -64.87 10.40 -6.54
C VAL A 3 -63.68 10.87 -7.38
N TRP A 4 -63.61 12.16 -7.71
CA TRP A 4 -62.48 12.75 -8.44
C TRP A 4 -61.19 12.80 -7.59
N SER A 5 -61.32 13.03 -6.27
CA SER A 5 -60.18 12.99 -5.34
C SER A 5 -59.62 11.58 -5.12
N LEU A 6 -60.46 10.54 -5.23
CA LEU A 6 -60.03 9.14 -5.15
C LEU A 6 -59.32 8.67 -6.43
N LEU A 7 -59.76 9.15 -7.59
CA LEU A 7 -59.12 8.88 -8.89
C LEU A 7 -57.75 9.56 -9.00
N SER A 8 -57.60 10.79 -8.51
CA SER A 8 -56.31 11.48 -8.47
C SER A 8 -55.32 10.81 -7.50
N ALA A 9 -55.78 10.38 -6.33
CA ALA A 9 -54.94 9.65 -5.37
C ALA A 9 -54.45 8.31 -5.93
N ARG A 10 -55.29 7.58 -6.67
CA ARG A 10 -54.91 6.32 -7.36
C ARG A 10 -53.93 6.54 -8.50
N ALA A 11 -54.09 7.62 -9.27
CA ALA A 11 -53.15 7.97 -10.33
C ALA A 11 -51.77 8.36 -9.76
N VAL A 12 -51.74 9.13 -8.67
CA VAL A 12 -50.50 9.53 -7.98
C VAL A 12 -49.78 8.32 -7.37
N THR A 13 -50.51 7.40 -6.74
CA THR A 13 -49.91 6.16 -6.19
C THR A 13 -49.41 5.24 -7.29
N ALA A 14 -50.13 5.09 -8.41
CA ALA A 14 -49.64 4.33 -9.56
C ALA A 14 -48.39 4.96 -10.18
N PHE A 15 -48.35 6.29 -10.29
CA PHE A 15 -47.18 7.02 -10.77
C PHE A 15 -45.98 6.83 -9.82
N LEU A 16 -46.17 6.98 -8.51
CA LEU A 16 -45.11 6.73 -7.53
C LEU A 16 -44.57 5.30 -7.65
N LEU A 17 -45.42 4.27 -7.74
CA LEU A 17 -45.00 2.87 -7.87
C LEU A 17 -44.23 2.58 -9.17
N LEU A 18 -44.57 3.25 -10.28
CA LEU A 18 -43.90 3.04 -11.57
C LEU A 18 -42.56 3.79 -11.68
N PHE A 19 -42.46 4.95 -11.04
CA PHE A 19 -41.30 5.82 -11.20
C PHE A 19 -40.27 5.73 -10.04
N LEU A 20 -40.68 5.51 -8.78
CA LEU A 20 -39.75 5.35 -7.65
C LEU A 20 -38.66 4.29 -7.86
N PRO A 21 -38.93 3.07 -8.35
CA PRO A 21 -37.90 2.04 -8.47
C PRO A 21 -36.84 2.37 -9.52
N ARG A 22 -37.13 3.27 -10.46
CA ARG A 22 -36.14 3.79 -11.42
C ARG A 22 -35.22 4.84 -10.80
N PHE A 23 -35.68 5.55 -9.77
CA PHE A 23 -34.89 6.53 -9.02
C PHE A 23 -34.13 5.90 -7.84
N LEU A 24 -34.62 4.78 -7.31
CA LEU A 24 -34.02 4.01 -6.21
C LEU A 24 -33.04 2.92 -6.71
N GLN A 25 -32.27 3.21 -7.76
CA GLN A 25 -31.27 2.26 -8.24
C GLN A 25 -30.06 2.25 -7.28
N ALA A 26 -30.10 1.35 -6.29
CA ALA A 26 -28.95 1.08 -5.43
C ALA A 26 -27.91 0.28 -6.22
N GLN A 27 -26.70 0.80 -6.35
CA GLN A 27 -25.59 0.03 -6.92
C GLN A 27 -25.12 -1.00 -5.91
N THR A 28 -25.19 -2.28 -6.28
CA THR A 28 -24.64 -3.38 -5.48
C THR A 28 -23.23 -3.66 -6.00
N PHE A 29 -22.22 -3.46 -5.17
CA PHE A 29 -20.84 -3.82 -5.47
C PHE A 29 -20.47 -5.10 -4.73
N SER A 30 -19.86 -6.04 -5.43
CA SER A 30 -19.29 -7.25 -4.84
C SER A 30 -17.81 -7.28 -5.17
N PHE A 31 -16.96 -7.34 -4.14
CA PHE A 31 -15.52 -7.53 -4.30
C PHE A 31 -15.18 -8.98 -3.96
N PRO A 32 -14.33 -9.66 -4.77
CA PRO A 32 -13.84 -10.97 -4.40
C PRO A 32 -13.07 -10.88 -3.08
N PHE A 33 -13.39 -11.77 -2.14
CA PHE A 33 -12.69 -11.81 -0.86
C PHE A 33 -11.26 -12.32 -1.05
N GLN A 34 -10.30 -11.40 -0.98
CA GLN A 34 -8.87 -11.65 -1.08
C GLN A 34 -8.25 -11.43 0.31
N GLN A 35 -7.44 -12.38 0.77
CA GLN A 35 -6.71 -12.26 2.04
C GLN A 35 -5.25 -11.88 1.76
N PRO A 36 -4.56 -11.16 2.66
CA PRO A 36 -3.16 -10.78 2.46
C PRO A 36 -2.24 -11.96 2.16
N GLU A 37 -2.48 -13.11 2.81
CA GLU A 37 -1.67 -14.32 2.66
C GLU A 37 -1.84 -15.00 1.30
N LYS A 38 -2.84 -14.57 0.50
CA LYS A 38 -3.09 -15.07 -0.85
C LYS A 38 -2.40 -14.22 -1.93
N CYS A 39 -1.75 -13.13 -1.57
CA CYS A 39 -0.94 -12.36 -2.51
C CYS A 39 0.38 -13.08 -2.79
N ASP A 40 0.86 -12.98 -4.02
CA ASP A 40 2.18 -13.51 -4.38
C ASP A 40 3.31 -12.70 -3.69
N ASN A 41 4.52 -13.26 -3.58
CA ASN A 41 5.66 -12.65 -2.88
C ASN A 41 6.10 -11.30 -3.49
N ASN A 42 5.71 -11.01 -4.73
CA ASN A 42 5.97 -9.76 -5.44
C ASN A 42 4.76 -8.81 -5.46
N GLN A 43 3.73 -9.12 -4.70
CA GLN A 43 2.52 -8.32 -4.55
C GLN A 43 2.35 -7.92 -3.10
N TYR A 44 1.60 -6.86 -2.84
CA TYR A 44 1.14 -6.52 -1.49
C TYR A 44 -0.39 -6.43 -1.49
N PHE A 45 -0.99 -6.59 -0.32
CA PHE A 45 -2.41 -6.42 -0.15
C PHE A 45 -2.75 -4.95 0.08
N ASP A 46 -3.40 -4.33 -0.90
CA ASP A 46 -3.92 -2.97 -0.80
C ASP A 46 -5.26 -2.99 -0.07
N ILE A 47 -5.25 -2.57 1.20
CA ILE A 47 -6.43 -2.53 2.05
C ILE A 47 -7.49 -1.53 1.59
N SER A 48 -7.12 -0.50 0.83
CA SER A 48 -8.05 0.50 0.31
C SER A 48 -8.77 -0.01 -0.94
N ALA A 49 -8.09 -0.82 -1.75
CA ALA A 49 -8.68 -1.47 -2.92
C ALA A 49 -9.21 -2.89 -2.67
N LEU A 50 -8.93 -3.47 -1.49
CA LEU A 50 -9.23 -4.85 -1.11
C LEU A 50 -8.70 -5.87 -2.14
N SER A 51 -7.49 -5.66 -2.66
CA SER A 51 -6.91 -6.48 -3.73
C SER A 51 -5.39 -6.61 -3.63
N CYS A 52 -4.82 -7.62 -4.31
CA CYS A 52 -3.36 -7.75 -4.42
C CYS A 52 -2.84 -6.89 -5.57
N VAL A 53 -1.86 -6.04 -5.27
CA VAL A 53 -1.26 -5.11 -6.23
C VAL A 53 0.24 -5.42 -6.35
N PRO A 54 0.81 -5.47 -7.57
CA PRO A 54 2.22 -5.75 -7.75
C PRO A 54 3.11 -4.63 -7.19
N CYS A 55 4.24 -5.03 -6.62
CA CYS A 55 5.31 -4.10 -6.28
C CYS A 55 6.03 -3.59 -7.54
N GLY A 56 6.61 -2.40 -7.45
CA GLY A 56 7.32 -1.77 -8.56
C GLY A 56 8.70 -2.38 -8.82
N ALA A 57 9.42 -1.76 -9.77
CA ALA A 57 10.79 -2.18 -10.09
C ALA A 57 11.73 -2.02 -8.88
N ASN A 58 12.56 -3.04 -8.65
CA ASN A 58 13.50 -3.10 -7.53
C ASN A 58 12.85 -3.05 -6.14
N GLN A 59 11.63 -3.57 -6.04
CA GLN A 59 10.88 -3.68 -4.79
C GLN A 59 10.49 -5.12 -4.53
N ARG A 60 10.12 -5.40 -3.28
CA ARG A 60 9.51 -6.63 -2.82
C ARG A 60 8.45 -6.34 -1.77
N GLN A 61 7.62 -7.32 -1.48
CA GLN A 61 6.65 -7.25 -0.40
C GLN A 61 7.36 -7.14 0.97
N ASP A 62 6.77 -6.39 1.91
CA ASP A 62 7.22 -6.34 3.30
C ASP A 62 6.87 -7.63 4.07
N ALA A 63 7.46 -7.82 5.25
CA ALA A 63 7.25 -9.02 6.05
C ALA A 63 5.78 -9.27 6.45
N ARG A 64 4.92 -8.23 6.42
CA ARG A 64 3.50 -8.32 6.75
C ARG A 64 2.61 -8.50 5.54
N GLY A 65 3.14 -8.38 4.34
CA GLY A 65 2.38 -8.53 3.11
C GLY A 65 1.52 -7.34 2.71
N THR A 66 1.68 -6.18 3.36
CA THR A 66 0.78 -5.03 3.26
C THR A 66 1.40 -3.80 2.60
N SER A 67 2.69 -3.86 2.29
CA SER A 67 3.37 -2.77 1.59
C SER A 67 4.54 -3.30 0.75
N CYS A 68 5.06 -2.45 -0.13
CA CYS A 68 6.30 -2.72 -0.84
C CYS A 68 7.47 -1.97 -0.18
N VAL A 69 8.63 -2.62 -0.19
CA VAL A 69 9.91 -2.06 0.28
C VAL A 69 10.97 -2.27 -0.79
N CYS A 70 12.05 -1.50 -0.75
CA CYS A 70 13.15 -1.70 -1.68
C CYS A 70 13.83 -3.06 -1.47
N LEU A 71 14.36 -3.62 -2.56
CA LEU A 71 15.22 -4.81 -2.47
C LEU A 71 16.50 -4.52 -1.67
N PRO A 72 17.14 -5.54 -1.06
CA PRO A 72 18.43 -5.37 -0.41
C PRO A 72 19.46 -4.67 -1.30
N GLY A 73 20.16 -3.67 -0.74
CA GLY A 73 21.14 -2.86 -1.48
C GLY A 73 20.54 -1.76 -2.37
N PHE A 74 19.23 -1.47 -2.23
CA PHE A 74 18.57 -0.33 -2.87
C PHE A 74 18.05 0.63 -1.80
N GLN A 75 18.34 1.93 -1.96
CA GLN A 75 17.76 2.98 -1.14
C GLN A 75 16.44 3.48 -1.74
N MET A 76 15.54 3.93 -0.87
CA MET A 76 14.33 4.64 -1.23
C MET A 76 14.68 6.09 -1.59
N ILE A 77 14.24 6.55 -2.76
CA ILE A 77 14.42 7.94 -3.21
C ILE A 77 13.12 8.72 -3.31
N SER A 78 11.97 8.04 -3.22
CA SER A 78 10.65 8.66 -3.21
C SER A 78 9.64 7.71 -2.58
N ASN A 79 8.68 8.26 -1.85
CA ASN A 79 7.53 7.55 -1.29
C ASN A 79 6.30 8.45 -1.32
N ASN A 80 5.37 8.17 -2.24
CA ASN A 80 4.12 8.92 -2.41
C ASN A 80 2.90 8.19 -1.81
N GLY A 81 3.14 7.15 -0.98
CA GLY A 81 2.11 6.23 -0.53
C GLY A 81 1.80 5.12 -1.55
N GLY A 82 1.37 3.96 -1.06
CA GLY A 82 1.11 2.77 -1.90
C GLY A 82 2.39 2.13 -2.48
N PRO A 83 2.33 1.47 -3.66
CA PRO A 83 3.48 0.81 -4.29
C PRO A 83 4.38 1.78 -5.05
N ALA A 84 4.00 3.06 -5.09
CA ALA A 84 4.66 4.10 -5.85
C ALA A 84 5.96 4.61 -5.19
N ILE A 85 6.60 3.79 -4.35
CA ILE A 85 7.95 4.08 -3.89
C ILE A 85 8.92 3.93 -5.06
N ILE A 86 10.02 4.68 -5.04
CA ILE A 86 11.05 4.57 -6.08
C ILE A 86 12.34 4.15 -5.40
N CYS A 87 12.96 3.09 -5.92
CA CYS A 87 14.17 2.50 -5.37
C CYS A 87 15.35 2.67 -6.32
N LYS A 88 16.52 3.02 -5.78
CA LYS A 88 17.76 3.20 -6.51
C LYS A 88 18.85 2.31 -5.93
N LYS A 89 19.59 1.62 -6.79
CA LYS A 89 20.71 0.77 -6.36
C LYS A 89 21.76 1.62 -5.67
N CYS A 90 22.25 1.14 -4.54
CA CYS A 90 23.35 1.77 -3.84
C CYS A 90 24.67 1.63 -4.61
N PRO A 91 25.59 2.62 -4.49
CA PRO A 91 26.93 2.50 -5.04
C PRO A 91 27.67 1.26 -4.53
N GLU A 92 28.56 0.69 -5.35
CA GLU A 92 29.28 -0.55 -4.99
C GLU A 92 30.19 -0.39 -3.75
N ASN A 93 30.61 0.82 -3.42
CA ASN A 93 31.39 1.15 -2.22
C ASN A 93 30.53 1.38 -0.95
N MET A 94 29.22 1.53 -1.11
CA MET A 94 28.26 1.81 -0.02
C MET A 94 27.11 0.83 -0.12
N LYS A 95 27.38 -0.44 0.17
CA LYS A 95 26.38 -1.51 -0.04
C LYS A 95 25.30 -1.57 1.05
N GLY A 96 25.55 -0.94 2.19
CA GLY A 96 24.58 -0.86 3.27
C GLY A 96 23.50 0.18 2.99
N VAL A 97 22.32 -0.05 3.55
CA VAL A 97 21.22 0.92 3.59
C VAL A 97 20.92 1.22 5.06
N THR A 98 20.57 2.47 5.35
CA THR A 98 20.09 2.88 6.68
C THR A 98 18.86 2.10 7.13
N GLU A 99 18.60 2.07 8.44
CA GLU A 99 17.47 1.37 9.05
C GLU A 99 16.12 1.83 8.50
N ASP A 100 16.02 3.13 8.20
CA ASP A 100 14.86 3.77 7.59
C ASP A 100 14.74 3.55 6.08
N GLY A 101 15.78 3.00 5.44
CA GLY A 101 15.81 2.67 4.01
C GLY A 101 16.14 3.83 3.07
N TRP A 102 16.41 5.04 3.56
CA TRP A 102 16.50 6.24 2.71
C TRP A 102 17.88 6.54 2.16
N ASN A 103 18.95 6.09 2.81
CA ASN A 103 20.31 6.42 2.42
C ASN A 103 21.21 5.19 2.31
N CYS A 104 22.10 5.20 1.33
CA CYS A 104 23.20 4.25 1.26
C CYS A 104 24.34 4.66 2.20
N ILE A 105 24.89 3.69 2.93
CA ILE A 105 25.97 3.88 3.89
C ILE A 105 27.07 2.83 3.75
N SER A 106 28.26 3.18 4.21
CA SER A 106 29.37 2.24 4.38
C SER A 106 29.25 1.57 5.74
N CYS A 107 29.20 0.24 5.76
CA CYS A 107 29.19 -0.52 7.00
C CYS A 107 30.63 -0.91 7.38
N PRO A 108 31.04 -0.75 8.65
CA PRO A 108 32.35 -1.21 9.13
C PRO A 108 32.42 -2.74 9.27
N SER A 109 31.30 -3.42 9.16
CA SER A 109 31.13 -4.86 9.31
C SER A 109 30.20 -5.38 8.21
N ASP A 110 29.82 -6.65 8.29
CA ASP A 110 28.97 -7.30 7.30
C ASP A 110 27.56 -6.69 7.22
N LEU A 111 26.85 -7.06 6.16
CA LEU A 111 25.45 -6.72 5.96
C LEU A 111 24.53 -7.84 6.43
N THR A 112 23.32 -7.48 6.86
CA THR A 112 22.23 -8.42 7.02
C THR A 112 21.70 -8.88 5.65
N ALA A 113 20.87 -9.92 5.62
CA ALA A 113 20.23 -10.39 4.39
C ALA A 113 19.32 -9.32 3.74
N GLU A 114 18.85 -8.36 4.53
CA GLU A 114 18.06 -7.21 4.11
C GLU A 114 18.91 -6.07 3.54
N GLY A 115 20.25 -6.18 3.60
CA GLY A 115 21.18 -5.15 3.12
C GLY A 115 21.43 -4.02 4.11
N LYS A 116 21.17 -4.24 5.41
CA LYS A 116 21.43 -3.27 6.48
C LYS A 116 22.77 -3.56 7.16
N CYS A 117 23.37 -2.57 7.83
CA CYS A 117 24.61 -2.82 8.58
C CYS A 117 24.36 -3.79 9.76
N HIS A 118 25.19 -4.83 9.87
CA HIS A 118 25.17 -5.72 11.02
C HIS A 118 26.19 -5.27 12.08
N CYS A 119 25.74 -5.09 13.32
CA CYS A 119 26.62 -4.81 14.46
C CYS A 119 26.86 -6.09 15.28
N PRO A 120 28.12 -6.41 15.61
CA PRO A 120 28.43 -7.55 16.47
C PRO A 120 27.93 -7.35 17.91
N ILE A 121 27.86 -8.44 18.67
CA ILE A 121 27.39 -8.44 20.06
C ILE A 121 28.18 -7.40 20.89
N GLY A 122 27.46 -6.64 21.72
CA GLY A 122 28.03 -5.58 22.56
C GLY A 122 28.22 -4.24 21.85
N HIS A 123 27.87 -4.14 20.57
CA HIS A 123 27.87 -2.89 19.81
C HIS A 123 26.45 -2.44 19.50
N ILE A 124 26.25 -1.13 19.34
CA ILE A 124 24.97 -0.52 19.02
C ILE A 124 25.11 0.15 17.66
N LEU A 125 24.08 0.02 16.81
CA LEU A 125 24.02 0.67 15.51
C LEU A 125 23.84 2.18 15.68
N VAL A 126 24.76 2.94 15.10
CA VAL A 126 24.70 4.40 15.01
C VAL A 126 25.07 4.80 13.59
N GLU A 127 24.11 5.35 12.86
CA GLU A 127 24.24 5.67 11.43
C GLU A 127 24.66 7.11 11.15
N ARG A 128 24.70 7.96 12.19
CA ARG A 128 25.14 9.35 12.09
C ARG A 128 26.31 9.62 13.02
N ASP A 129 27.23 10.45 12.59
CA ASP A 129 28.33 10.93 13.41
C ASP A 129 27.86 11.95 14.47
N ILE A 130 28.81 12.40 15.30
CA ILE A 130 28.55 13.38 16.37
C ILE A 130 28.08 14.75 15.87
N ASN A 131 28.30 15.06 14.58
CA ASN A 131 27.85 16.29 13.95
C ASN A 131 26.48 16.13 13.26
N GLY A 132 25.89 14.92 13.32
CA GLY A 132 24.63 14.59 12.66
C GLY A 132 24.78 14.29 11.16
N THR A 133 26.00 14.16 10.67
CA THR A 133 26.29 13.74 9.30
C THR A 133 26.15 12.23 9.20
N LEU A 134 25.66 11.76 8.05
CA LEU A 134 25.53 10.34 7.73
C LEU A 134 26.89 9.75 7.31
#